data_AF-A0A842XFN6-F1
#
_entry.id   AF-A0A842XFN6-F1
#
_cell.length_a   1.000
_cell.length_b   1.000
_cell.length_c   1.000
_cell.angle_alpha   90.00
_cell.angle_beta   90.00
_cell.angle_gamma   90.00
#
_symmetry.space_group_name_H-M   'P 1'
#
loop_
_entity.id
_entity.type
_entity.pdbx_description
1 polymer ?
#
loop_
_entity_poly.entity_id
_entity_poly.type
_entity_poly.pdbx_seq_one_letter_code
_entity_poly.pdbx_strand_id
1 'polypeptide(L)'
;MPPHCDTMDGPVVMAAKRALETGNVNLILPGMPKKAEDELKKAFERTLRVRESGAEAMELADYWFFETAVRLHREGEGAPYTGLKPAGLDWGPVVPRAEKAIEQGSAKEVIEFLQHIVEEELRERFRHAVAKKKYDVNDVDAAREFVQAMLGFILYSHHLYEYVKGGGEHGEETMGGHEQ
;
A
#
# COMPACT_ATOMS: atom_id res chain seq x y z
N MET A 1 1.09 2.94 -3.82
CA MET A 1 2.23 2.08 -3.42
C MET A 1 1.86 1.32 -2.13
N PRO A 2 2.27 0.04 -1.95
CA PRO A 2 1.77 -0.78 -0.85
C PRO A 2 2.02 -0.16 0.54
N PRO A 3 1.04 -0.23 1.44
CA PRO A 3 1.19 0.25 2.80
C PRO A 3 2.02 -0.79 3.55
N HIS A 4 3.35 -0.73 3.50
CA HIS A 4 4.30 -1.46 4.38
C HIS A 4 5.77 -1.36 3.96
N CYS A 5 6.12 -0.59 2.93
CA CYS A 5 7.52 -0.50 2.46
C CYS A 5 8.51 0.00 3.53
N ASP A 6 8.03 0.60 4.62
CA ASP A 6 8.82 1.13 5.74
C ASP A 6 8.85 0.20 6.97
N THR A 7 8.46 -1.07 6.87
CA THR A 7 8.56 -2.06 7.97
C THR A 7 9.79 -2.96 7.86
N MET A 8 10.22 -3.52 8.99
CA MET A 8 11.35 -4.48 9.07
C MET A 8 11.17 -5.77 8.24
N ASP A 9 9.92 -6.12 7.92
CA ASP A 9 9.50 -7.22 7.06
C ASP A 9 8.96 -6.74 5.70
N GLY A 10 9.02 -5.43 5.44
CA GLY A 10 8.57 -4.83 4.20
C GLY A 10 9.53 -5.07 3.02
N PRO A 11 9.06 -4.90 1.77
CA PRO A 11 9.79 -5.27 0.58
C PRO A 11 11.13 -4.55 0.43
N VAL A 12 11.22 -3.29 0.86
CA VAL A 12 12.49 -2.52 0.84
C VAL A 12 13.52 -3.15 1.78
N VAL A 13 13.13 -3.46 3.01
CA VAL A 13 14.03 -4.04 4.01
C VAL A 13 14.40 -5.48 3.66
N MET A 14 13.46 -6.26 3.12
CA MET A 14 13.75 -7.61 2.64
C MET A 14 14.75 -7.60 1.46
N ALA A 15 14.62 -6.65 0.53
CA ALA A 15 15.61 -6.43 -0.52
C ALA A 15 16.96 -5.99 0.04
N ALA A 16 16.96 -5.11 1.06
CA ALA A 16 18.17 -4.64 1.74
C ALA A 16 18.93 -5.77 2.45
N LYS A 17 18.21 -6.60 3.22
CA LYS A 17 18.76 -7.79 3.88
C LYS A 17 19.44 -8.69 2.86
N ARG A 18 18.73 -9.04 1.79
CA ARG A 18 19.27 -9.90 0.72
C ARG A 18 20.46 -9.27 0.01
N ALA A 19 20.44 -7.96 -0.24
CA ALA A 19 21.57 -7.23 -0.82
C ALA A 19 22.81 -7.36 0.07
N LEU A 20 22.66 -7.14 1.38
CA LEU A 20 23.75 -7.23 2.35
C LEU A 20 24.26 -8.66 2.52
N GLU A 21 23.39 -9.66 2.56
CA GLU A 21 23.74 -11.08 2.67
C GLU A 21 24.53 -11.58 1.45
N THR A 22 24.18 -11.10 0.26
CA THR A 22 24.80 -11.54 -1.00
C THR A 22 25.93 -10.63 -1.48
N GLY A 23 26.14 -9.48 -0.83
CA GLY A 23 27.08 -8.45 -1.29
C GLY A 23 26.66 -7.79 -2.61
N ASN A 24 25.39 -7.88 -3.01
CA ASN A 24 24.91 -7.39 -4.30
C ASN A 24 23.88 -6.25 -4.14
N VAL A 25 24.35 -5.00 -4.25
CA VAL A 25 23.52 -3.79 -4.16
C VAL A 25 22.41 -3.73 -5.21
N ASN A 26 22.57 -4.41 -6.35
CA ASN A 26 21.58 -4.38 -7.44
C ASN A 26 20.23 -4.99 -7.03
N LEU A 27 20.17 -5.73 -5.93
CA LEU A 27 18.93 -6.29 -5.41
C LEU A 27 18.00 -5.24 -4.78
N ILE A 28 18.54 -4.10 -4.32
CA ILE A 28 17.76 -3.04 -3.67
C ILE A 28 17.58 -1.79 -4.55
N LEU A 29 18.48 -1.54 -5.50
CA LEU A 29 18.38 -0.37 -6.40
C LEU A 29 17.04 -0.22 -7.13
N PRO A 30 16.33 -1.28 -7.56
CA PRO A 30 15.02 -1.15 -8.19
C PRO A 30 13.95 -0.50 -7.30
N GLY A 31 14.12 -0.57 -5.97
CA GLY A 31 13.24 0.08 -5.01
C GLY A 31 13.54 1.57 -4.82
N MET A 32 14.57 2.13 -5.45
CA MET A 32 15.00 3.51 -5.19
C MET A 32 14.71 4.44 -6.36
N PRO A 33 14.47 5.74 -6.12
CA PRO A 33 14.49 6.71 -7.19
C PRO A 33 15.91 6.80 -7.79
N LYS A 34 16.04 6.97 -9.10
CA LYS A 34 17.34 7.03 -9.80
C LYS A 34 18.34 8.01 -9.16
N LYS A 35 17.86 9.16 -8.68
CA LYS A 35 18.70 10.18 -8.02
C LYS A 35 19.36 9.70 -6.72
N ALA A 36 18.82 8.66 -6.08
CA ALA A 36 19.30 8.10 -4.82
C ALA A 36 20.28 6.93 -4.99
N GLU A 37 20.50 6.44 -6.22
CA GLU A 37 21.33 5.24 -6.45
C GLU A 37 22.76 5.40 -5.90
N ASP A 38 23.40 6.54 -6.16
CA ASP A 38 24.78 6.79 -5.74
C ASP A 38 24.91 6.90 -4.22
N GLU A 39 23.91 7.49 -3.57
CA GLU A 39 23.85 7.56 -2.11
C GLU A 39 23.69 6.17 -1.50
N LEU A 40 22.78 5.36 -2.05
CA LEU A 40 22.56 4.01 -1.54
C LEU A 40 23.77 3.11 -1.77
N LYS A 41 24.46 3.20 -2.92
CA LYS A 41 25.70 2.44 -3.20
C LYS A 41 26.79 2.77 -2.18
N LYS A 42 27.01 4.06 -1.88
CA LYS A 42 27.99 4.49 -0.86
C LYS A 42 27.61 4.00 0.54
N ALA A 43 26.33 4.04 0.88
CA ALA A 43 25.84 3.50 2.15
C ALA A 43 26.08 2.00 2.24
N PHE A 44 25.76 1.26 1.18
CA PHE A 44 25.96 -0.19 1.07
C PHE A 44 27.42 -0.60 1.30
N GLU A 45 28.35 0.05 0.60
CA GLU A 45 29.79 -0.22 0.77
C GLU A 45 30.28 0.09 2.19
N ARG A 46 29.78 1.18 2.80
CA ARG A 46 30.13 1.53 4.18
C ARG A 46 29.60 0.50 5.16
N THR A 47 28.37 0.06 4.98
CA THR A 47 27.75 -0.98 5.78
C THR A 47 28.57 -2.26 5.71
N LEU A 48 28.92 -2.76 4.52
CA LEU A 48 29.73 -3.97 4.38
C LEU A 48 31.05 -3.91 5.17
N ARG A 49 31.78 -2.79 5.12
CA ARG A 49 33.03 -2.61 5.89
C ARG A 49 32.82 -2.64 7.40
N VAL A 50 31.72 -2.06 7.91
CA VAL A 50 31.46 -2.00 9.35
C VAL A 50 30.99 -3.36 9.88
N ARG A 51 30.20 -4.10 9.10
CA ARG A 51 29.68 -5.43 9.48
C ARG A 51 30.78 -6.44 9.82
N GLU A 52 31.96 -6.30 9.23
CA GLU A 52 33.12 -7.16 9.49
C GLU A 52 33.71 -6.97 10.91
N SER A 53 33.30 -5.93 11.64
CA SER A 53 33.85 -5.59 12.96
C SER A 53 33.21 -6.34 14.14
N GLY A 54 32.33 -7.31 13.88
CA GLY A 54 31.69 -8.16 14.89
C GLY A 54 30.16 -8.08 14.90
N ALA A 55 29.52 -8.91 15.73
CA ALA A 55 28.06 -9.08 15.71
C ALA A 55 27.27 -7.80 16.04
N GLU A 56 27.68 -7.05 17.07
CA GLU A 56 27.02 -5.79 17.43
C GLU A 56 27.19 -4.72 16.34
N ALA A 57 28.38 -4.65 15.74
CA ALA A 57 28.66 -3.74 14.63
C ALA A 57 27.84 -4.09 13.38
N MET A 58 27.67 -5.39 13.12
CA MET A 58 26.81 -5.88 12.04
C MET A 58 25.36 -5.48 12.24
N GLU A 59 24.80 -5.70 13.43
CA GLU A 59 23.41 -5.35 13.72
C GLU A 59 23.16 -3.84 13.57
N LEU A 60 24.05 -3.00 14.09
CA LEU A 60 23.96 -1.54 13.96
C LEU A 60 24.11 -1.07 12.49
N ALA A 61 25.05 -1.65 11.75
CA ALA A 61 25.30 -1.29 10.35
C ALA A 61 24.15 -1.72 9.43
N ASP A 62 23.55 -2.88 9.69
CA ASP A 62 22.40 -3.39 8.94
C ASP A 62 21.18 -2.52 9.22
N TYR A 63 20.89 -2.21 10.49
CA TYR A 63 19.78 -1.33 10.86
C TYR A 63 19.91 0.06 10.24
N TRP A 64 21.11 0.67 10.31
CA TRP A 64 21.40 1.96 9.68
C TRP A 64 21.18 1.93 8.15
N PHE A 65 21.56 0.83 7.49
CA PHE A 65 21.33 0.67 6.06
C PHE A 65 19.83 0.55 5.74
N PHE A 66 19.06 -0.15 6.57
CA PHE A 66 17.60 -0.28 6.40
C PHE A 66 16.91 1.08 6.54
N GLU A 67 17.25 1.86 7.56
CA GLU A 67 16.73 3.23 7.72
C GLU A 67 17.08 4.12 6.52
N THR A 68 18.32 4.01 6.02
CA THR A 68 18.77 4.76 4.84
C THR A 68 17.97 4.39 3.60
N ALA A 69 17.80 3.09 3.34
CA ALA A 69 17.03 2.59 2.21
C ALA A 69 15.56 3.02 2.28
N VAL A 70 14.93 2.88 3.45
CA VAL A 70 13.53 3.29 3.65
C VAL A 70 13.38 4.79 3.45
N ARG A 71 14.27 5.62 4.01
CA ARG A 71 14.22 7.07 3.80
C ARG A 71 14.30 7.44 2.31
N LEU A 72 15.22 6.84 1.57
CA LEU A 72 15.41 7.11 0.13
C LEU A 72 14.24 6.62 -0.72
N HIS A 73 13.67 5.46 -0.38
CA HIS A 73 12.44 4.96 -0.99
C HIS A 73 11.27 5.94 -0.82
N ARG A 74 11.03 6.34 0.44
CA ARG A 74 9.94 7.25 0.82
C ARG A 74 10.08 8.63 0.18
N GLU A 75 11.30 9.15 0.11
CA GLU A 75 11.58 10.38 -0.63
C GLU A 75 11.21 10.25 -2.12
N GLY A 76 11.47 9.09 -2.73
CA GLY A 76 11.08 8.78 -4.10
C GLY A 76 9.56 8.79 -4.33
N GLU A 77 8.78 8.51 -3.30
CA GLU A 77 7.32 8.59 -3.33
C GLU A 77 6.77 9.99 -3.03
N GLY A 78 7.64 10.96 -2.71
CA GLY A 78 7.22 12.26 -2.19
C GLY A 78 6.63 12.19 -0.78
N ALA A 79 6.94 11.14 -0.03
CA ALA A 79 6.36 10.89 1.29
C ALA A 79 7.39 11.08 2.41
N PRO A 80 6.98 11.58 3.60
CA PRO A 80 7.90 11.79 4.69
C PRO A 80 8.43 10.45 5.23
N TYR A 81 9.69 10.46 5.63
CA TYR A 81 10.28 9.42 6.44
C TYR A 81 9.84 9.59 7.90
N THR A 82 9.20 8.57 8.47
CA THR A 82 8.65 8.61 9.85
C THR A 82 9.29 7.57 10.77
N GLY A 83 10.47 7.08 10.38
CA GLY A 83 11.16 5.99 11.06
C GLY A 83 10.96 4.64 10.37
N LEU A 84 11.80 3.69 10.75
CA LEU A 84 11.68 2.28 10.37
C LEU A 84 10.71 1.58 11.33
N LYS A 85 9.62 1.03 10.79
CA LYS A 85 8.54 0.42 11.57
C LYS A 85 8.88 -1.03 11.96
N PRO A 86 8.36 -1.53 13.08
CA PRO A 86 8.53 -2.93 13.47
C PRO A 86 7.90 -3.88 12.44
N ALA A 87 8.36 -5.14 12.45
CA ALA A 87 7.74 -6.21 11.68
C ALA A 87 6.39 -6.62 12.31
N GLY A 88 5.55 -7.29 11.53
CA GLY A 88 4.28 -7.87 11.99
C GLY A 88 3.14 -6.86 12.14
N LEU A 89 3.22 -5.70 11.47
CA LEU A 89 2.07 -4.80 11.37
C LEU A 89 1.00 -5.41 10.46
N ASP A 90 -0.27 -5.21 10.84
CA ASP A 90 -1.42 -5.66 10.04
C ASP A 90 -1.77 -4.61 8.98
N TRP A 91 -1.68 -5.01 7.72
CA TRP A 91 -2.00 -4.19 6.54
C TRP A 91 -3.29 -4.63 5.86
N GLY A 92 -4.06 -5.46 6.56
CA GLY A 92 -5.26 -6.07 6.07
C GLY A 92 -4.99 -7.33 5.23
N PRO A 93 -6.06 -8.08 4.93
CA PRO A 93 -5.96 -9.41 4.34
C PRO A 93 -5.52 -9.43 2.87
N VAL A 94 -5.59 -8.29 2.17
CA VAL A 94 -5.36 -8.22 0.72
C VAL A 94 -3.88 -8.16 0.36
N VAL A 95 -3.06 -7.46 1.14
CA VAL A 95 -1.62 -7.29 0.88
C VAL A 95 -0.89 -8.63 0.82
N PRO A 96 -0.92 -9.49 1.86
CA PRO A 96 -0.22 -10.78 1.82
C PRO A 96 -0.76 -11.72 0.72
N ARG A 97 -2.05 -11.62 0.37
CA ARG A 97 -2.62 -12.39 -0.74
C ARG A 97 -2.09 -11.92 -2.09
N ALA A 98 -1.92 -10.62 -2.27
CA ALA A 98 -1.37 -10.03 -3.48
C ALA A 98 0.11 -10.40 -3.66
N GLU A 99 0.90 -10.35 -2.60
CA GLU A 99 2.31 -10.77 -2.63
C GLU A 99 2.43 -12.25 -3.01
N LYS A 100 1.69 -13.12 -2.33
CA LYS A 100 1.64 -14.56 -2.63
C LYS A 100 1.15 -14.84 -4.06
N ALA A 101 0.18 -14.08 -4.57
CA ALA A 101 -0.30 -14.20 -5.94
C ALA A 101 0.80 -13.89 -6.96
N ILE A 102 1.65 -12.89 -6.70
CA ILE A 102 2.81 -12.56 -7.53
C ILE A 102 3.83 -13.70 -7.50
N GLU A 103 4.17 -14.20 -6.31
CA GLU A 103 5.10 -15.32 -6.14
C GLU A 103 4.64 -16.59 -6.86
N GLN A 104 3.34 -16.87 -6.84
CA GLN A 104 2.73 -18.04 -7.46
C GLN A 104 2.39 -17.83 -8.94
N GLY A 105 2.51 -16.61 -9.46
CA GLY A 105 2.11 -16.26 -10.82
C GLY A 105 0.60 -16.41 -11.08
N SER A 106 -0.24 -16.32 -10.03
CA SER A 106 -1.69 -16.50 -10.13
C SER A 106 -2.46 -15.52 -9.27
N ALA A 107 -3.23 -14.64 -9.92
CA ALA A 107 -4.10 -13.66 -9.25
C ALA A 107 -5.42 -14.24 -8.72
N LYS A 108 -5.66 -15.55 -8.89
CA LYS A 108 -6.97 -16.18 -8.64
C LYS A 108 -7.47 -15.94 -7.21
N GLU A 109 -6.66 -16.21 -6.20
CA GLU A 109 -7.04 -16.08 -4.79
C GLU A 109 -7.46 -14.63 -4.46
N VAL A 110 -6.70 -13.65 -4.95
CA VAL A 110 -6.96 -12.21 -4.73
C VAL A 110 -8.27 -11.79 -5.37
N ILE A 111 -8.52 -12.24 -6.62
CA ILE A 111 -9.75 -11.95 -7.34
C ILE A 111 -10.95 -12.54 -6.60
N GLU A 112 -10.90 -13.81 -6.22
CA GLU A 112 -11.99 -14.49 -5.50
C GLU A 112 -12.28 -13.82 -4.16
N PHE A 113 -11.22 -13.46 -3.41
CA PHE A 113 -11.35 -12.76 -2.14
C PHE A 113 -12.02 -11.39 -2.31
N LEU A 114 -11.56 -10.57 -3.25
CA LEU A 114 -12.14 -9.25 -3.51
C LEU A 114 -13.59 -9.34 -4.02
N GLN A 115 -13.90 -10.30 -4.89
CA GLN A 115 -15.27 -10.54 -5.36
C GLN A 115 -16.20 -10.86 -4.19
N HIS A 116 -15.77 -11.72 -3.27
CA HIS A 116 -16.55 -12.08 -2.10
C HIS A 116 -16.85 -10.86 -1.20
N ILE A 117 -15.83 -10.05 -0.89
CA ILE A 117 -16.00 -8.84 -0.07
C ILE A 117 -16.94 -7.84 -0.75
N VAL A 118 -16.76 -7.60 -2.05
CA VAL A 118 -17.62 -6.69 -2.82
C VAL A 118 -19.07 -7.19 -2.83
N GLU A 119 -19.26 -8.49 -3.04
CA GLU A 119 -20.59 -9.11 -3.03
C GLU A 119 -21.28 -8.96 -1.67
N GLU A 120 -20.57 -9.23 -0.57
CA GLU A 120 -21.10 -9.10 0.78
C GLU A 120 -21.55 -7.67 1.09
N GLU A 121 -20.67 -6.68 0.86
CA GLU A 121 -20.91 -5.26 1.14
C GLU A 121 -22.09 -4.70 0.31
N LEU A 122 -22.20 -5.10 -0.96
CA LEU A 122 -23.31 -4.70 -1.83
C LEU A 122 -24.62 -5.36 -1.41
N ARG A 123 -24.60 -6.65 -1.07
CA ARG A 123 -25.80 -7.38 -0.60
C ARG A 123 -26.32 -6.79 0.70
N GLU A 124 -25.45 -6.44 1.64
CA GLU A 124 -25.86 -5.85 2.91
C GLU A 124 -26.57 -4.51 2.71
N ARG A 125 -25.94 -3.58 1.98
CA ARG A 125 -26.52 -2.26 1.69
C ARG A 125 -27.82 -2.36 0.91
N PHE A 126 -27.89 -3.27 -0.06
CA PHE A 126 -29.12 -3.52 -0.81
C PHE A 126 -30.25 -4.03 0.09
N ARG A 127 -29.97 -5.02 0.96
CA ARG A 127 -30.96 -5.53 1.92
C ARG A 127 -31.43 -4.41 2.85
N HIS A 128 -30.53 -3.56 3.33
CA HIS A 128 -30.87 -2.43 4.19
C HIS A 128 -31.82 -1.44 3.48
N ALA A 129 -31.52 -1.07 2.23
CA ALA A 129 -32.38 -0.19 1.44
C ALA A 129 -33.76 -0.82 1.16
N VAL A 130 -33.81 -2.10 0.79
CA VAL A 130 -35.07 -2.80 0.49
C VAL A 130 -35.93 -2.98 1.74
N ALA A 131 -35.33 -3.22 2.91
CA ALA A 131 -36.05 -3.35 4.17
C ALA A 131 -36.85 -2.09 4.53
N LYS A 132 -36.33 -0.91 4.15
CA LYS A 132 -36.97 0.39 4.39
C LYS A 132 -37.88 0.86 3.25
N LYS A 133 -37.88 0.17 2.11
CA LYS A 133 -38.61 0.59 0.89
C LYS A 133 -40.13 0.66 1.08
N LYS A 134 -40.69 -0.13 2.01
CA LYS A 134 -42.12 -0.11 2.31
C LYS A 134 -42.36 0.78 3.52
N TYR A 135 -42.88 1.97 3.27
CA TYR A 135 -43.28 2.95 4.28
C TYR A 135 -44.65 3.54 3.90
N ASP A 136 -45.34 4.13 4.88
CA ASP A 136 -46.53 4.94 4.62
C ASP A 136 -46.09 6.24 3.94
N VAL A 137 -46.67 6.58 2.80
CA VAL A 137 -46.36 7.82 2.05
C VAL A 137 -46.57 9.10 2.88
N ASN A 138 -47.42 9.04 3.91
CA ASN A 138 -47.66 10.17 4.82
C ASN A 138 -46.68 10.20 6.01
N ASP A 139 -45.88 9.15 6.20
CA ASP A 139 -44.80 9.12 7.19
C ASP A 139 -43.49 9.60 6.54
N VAL A 140 -43.24 10.89 6.68
CA VAL A 140 -42.07 11.56 6.11
C VAL A 140 -40.76 11.07 6.72
N ASP A 141 -40.76 10.66 7.99
CA ASP A 141 -39.54 10.20 8.65
C ASP A 141 -39.15 8.81 8.16
N ALA A 142 -40.12 7.89 8.02
CA ALA A 142 -39.88 6.61 7.37
C ALA A 142 -39.42 6.77 5.90
N ALA A 143 -40.00 7.75 5.18
CA ALA A 143 -39.57 8.08 3.81
C ALA A 143 -38.10 8.57 3.76
N ARG A 144 -37.67 9.40 4.72
CA ARG A 144 -36.28 9.87 4.84
C ARG A 144 -35.31 8.74 5.10
N GLU A 145 -35.67 7.81 6.00
CA GLU A 145 -34.84 6.64 6.27
C GLU A 145 -34.65 5.77 5.03
N PHE A 146 -35.71 5.56 4.23
CA PHE A 146 -35.59 4.86 2.96
C PHE A 146 -34.67 5.60 1.98
N VAL A 147 -34.87 6.91 1.79
CA VAL A 147 -34.05 7.71 0.87
C VAL A 147 -32.57 7.65 1.26
N GLN A 148 -32.25 7.76 2.55
CA GLN A 148 -30.88 7.65 3.04
C GLN A 148 -30.27 6.27 2.74
N ALA A 149 -30.99 5.19 3.03
CA ALA A 149 -30.52 3.83 2.76
C ALA A 149 -30.35 3.55 1.26
N MET A 150 -31.30 4.01 0.45
CA MET A 150 -31.26 3.91 -1.01
C MET A 150 -30.06 4.65 -1.60
N LEU A 151 -29.85 5.92 -1.20
CA LEU A 151 -28.71 6.71 -1.64
C LEU A 151 -27.39 6.09 -1.16
N GLY A 152 -27.34 5.54 0.05
CA GLY A 152 -26.17 4.81 0.56
C GLY A 152 -25.78 3.64 -0.33
N PHE A 153 -26.74 2.84 -0.80
CA PHE A 153 -26.47 1.76 -1.75
C PHE A 153 -26.04 2.27 -3.14
N ILE A 154 -26.74 3.27 -3.68
CA ILE A 154 -26.46 3.83 -5.01
C ILE A 154 -25.07 4.47 -5.05
N LEU A 155 -24.76 5.37 -4.11
CA LEU A 155 -23.48 6.08 -4.06
C LEU A 155 -22.32 5.13 -3.80
N TYR A 156 -22.47 4.15 -2.90
CA TYR A 156 -21.43 3.14 -2.69
C TYR A 156 -21.14 2.34 -3.96
N SER A 157 -22.19 1.90 -4.68
CA SER A 157 -22.05 1.16 -5.93
C SER A 157 -21.36 2.00 -7.02
N HIS A 158 -21.71 3.29 -7.11
CA HIS A 158 -21.11 4.23 -8.04
C HIS A 158 -19.63 4.48 -7.73
N HIS A 159 -19.29 4.84 -6.49
CA HIS A 159 -17.90 5.09 -6.09
C HIS A 159 -17.03 3.82 -6.23
N LEU A 160 -17.57 2.64 -5.92
CA LEU A 160 -16.86 1.38 -6.14
C LEU A 160 -16.57 1.16 -7.63
N TYR A 161 -17.54 1.40 -8.51
CA TYR A 161 -17.34 1.32 -9.96
C TYR A 161 -16.27 2.32 -10.43
N GLU A 162 -16.34 3.57 -9.97
CA GLU A 162 -15.37 4.61 -10.33
C GLU A 162 -13.97 4.26 -9.81
N TYR A 163 -13.83 3.76 -8.59
CA TYR A 163 -12.53 3.35 -8.04
C TYR A 163 -11.91 2.19 -8.84
N VAL A 164 -12.74 1.26 -9.33
CA VAL A 164 -12.29 0.11 -10.14
C VAL A 164 -12.02 0.51 -11.60
N LYS A 165 -12.79 1.45 -12.17
CA LYS A 165 -12.69 1.83 -13.60
C LYS A 165 -11.80 3.03 -13.86
N GLY A 166 -11.84 4.03 -13.01
CA GLY A 166 -11.00 5.23 -13.04
C GLY A 166 -9.64 4.98 -12.40
N GLY A 167 -9.04 3.81 -12.66
CA GLY A 167 -7.86 3.30 -11.98
C GLY A 167 -6.84 4.39 -11.67
N GLY A 168 -6.34 4.38 -10.42
CA GLY A 168 -5.38 5.35 -9.91
C GLY A 168 -4.23 5.58 -10.89
N GLU A 169 -4.26 6.73 -11.55
CA GLU A 169 -3.09 7.34 -12.15
C GLU A 169 -2.15 7.72 -11.01
N HIS A 170 -1.09 6.95 -10.85
CA HIS A 170 0.09 7.41 -10.13
C HIS A 170 0.75 8.54 -10.97
N GLY A 171 0.42 9.79 -10.62
CA GLY A 171 1.31 10.96 -10.61
C GLY A 171 1.97 11.41 -11.92
N GLU A 172 1.30 12.30 -12.65
CA GLU A 172 1.90 13.55 -13.16
C GLU A 172 0.88 14.68 -13.00
N GLU A 173 0.98 15.44 -11.90
CA GLU A 173 0.39 16.78 -11.87
C GLU A 173 1.16 17.65 -12.87
N THR A 174 0.62 17.77 -14.09
CA THR A 174 0.97 18.91 -14.94
C THR A 174 0.22 20.13 -14.42
N MET A 175 0.93 20.92 -13.59
CA MET A 175 0.57 22.31 -13.39
C MET A 175 0.67 23.05 -14.74
N GLY A 176 -0.44 23.19 -15.45
CA GLY A 176 -0.68 24.29 -16.39
C GLY A 176 -1.81 25.11 -15.79
N GLY A 177 -1.57 26.29 -15.23
CA GLY A 177 -0.93 27.42 -15.89
C GLY A 177 -1.99 28.51 -15.94
N HIS A 178 -2.01 29.35 -14.90
CA HIS A 178 -2.69 30.63 -14.92
C HIS A 178 -2.15 31.45 -16.09
N GLU A 179 -2.99 31.80 -17.06
CA GLU A 179 -2.80 33.02 -17.84
C GLU A 179 -4.14 33.74 -18.04
N GLN A 180 -3.98 35.06 -18.08
CA GLN A 180 -4.94 36.13 -17.82
C GLN A 180 -5.88 36.42 -18.99
#